data_AF-A0A367EBC1-F1
#
_entry.id   AF-A0A367EBC1-F1
#
_cell.length_a   1.000
_cell.length_b   1.000
_cell.length_c   1.000
_cell.angle_alpha   90.00
_cell.angle_beta   90.00
_cell.angle_gamma   90.00
#
_symmetry.space_group_name_H-M   'P 1'
#
loop_
_entity.id
_entity.type
_entity.pdbx_description
1 polymer ?
#
loop_
_entity_poly.entity_id
_entity_poly.type
_entity_poly.pdbx_seq_one_letter_code
_entity_poly.pdbx_strand_id
1 'polypeptide(L)'
;MGTAGPAGEVMSREEADRALERLDAEHEAVESSLLALQDHAGRRLLEGARLTGTTAHRWARAETAITSLWNGFETYSRTLERARELRARRRWPSRDDLAELTRLLRGTLTVSGGALAGSPGASLTESPKLAEELTLSRLVERMNEWYAQALDVVAAADSVWSALPARIDLLAAELGRVRSLAHSVGVRPGEHPAADDLERTTRELTALREEVVADPLAFWTPTSGSGAPGGGRPDTTRYDNAARTLEDVRREIDAVLAVRQDAETRLMTLRDVLSRADRTLAEARAARGEVLAKIAAWDVPAVSGPPTALQEQLATAAEHRRHARWHRLSPLLESLEERADEELERARAELSAVTAPLAVRAELRGRLDAYKAKVAQNGLAEDRILIERYDAARRMLWSAPCDLRAAEEAVLRYQRAAQEALAQRQRDARHTAGGAMNMGAE
;
A
#
# COMPACT_ATOMS: atom_id res chain seq x y z
N MET A 1 -63.09 -39.13 27.24
CA MET A 1 -64.36 -38.69 27.85
C MET A 1 -64.23 -37.18 28.06
N GLY A 2 -64.45 -36.30 27.10
CA GLY A 2 -65.54 -36.24 26.13
C GLY A 2 -66.45 -35.08 26.54
N THR A 3 -66.06 -33.84 26.24
CA THR A 3 -66.98 -32.69 26.21
C THR A 3 -66.62 -31.82 25.02
N ALA A 4 -67.47 -31.87 24.01
CA ALA A 4 -67.48 -30.92 22.90
C ALA A 4 -67.68 -29.51 23.47
N GLY A 5 -66.76 -28.57 23.18
CA GLY A 5 -66.93 -27.16 23.52
C GLY A 5 -68.11 -26.58 22.75
N PRO A 6 -69.01 -25.81 23.39
CA PRO A 6 -70.23 -25.35 22.76
C PRO A 6 -69.94 -24.30 21.68
N ALA A 7 -70.73 -24.34 20.61
CA ALA A 7 -70.81 -23.29 19.63
C ALA A 7 -71.21 -21.96 20.29
N GLY A 8 -70.40 -20.92 20.08
CA GLY A 8 -70.81 -19.50 20.08
C GLY A 8 -71.45 -18.94 21.36
N GLU A 9 -70.70 -18.85 22.47
CA GLU A 9 -71.10 -17.97 23.58
C GLU A 9 -71.02 -16.50 23.15
N VAL A 10 -72.14 -15.78 23.29
CA VAL A 10 -72.23 -14.33 23.04
C VAL A 10 -71.38 -13.61 24.08
N MET A 11 -70.51 -12.70 23.63
CA MET A 11 -69.59 -11.96 24.51
C MET A 11 -70.36 -11.15 25.55
N SER A 12 -69.85 -11.13 26.78
CA SER A 12 -70.29 -10.17 27.79
C SER A 12 -69.86 -8.75 27.42
N ARG A 13 -70.52 -7.74 28.00
CA ARG A 13 -70.18 -6.33 27.77
C ARG A 13 -68.72 -6.02 28.07
N GLU A 14 -68.19 -6.53 29.18
CA GLU A 14 -66.80 -6.31 29.60
C GLU A 14 -65.79 -7.01 28.69
N GLU A 15 -66.17 -8.15 28.09
CA GLU A 15 -65.35 -8.82 27.08
C GLU A 15 -65.35 -8.08 25.74
N ALA A 16 -66.50 -7.51 25.35
CA ALA A 16 -66.62 -6.69 24.15
C ALA A 16 -65.81 -5.40 24.27
N ASP A 17 -65.87 -4.73 25.43
CA ASP A 17 -65.09 -3.51 25.71
C ASP A 17 -63.58 -3.81 25.67
N ARG A 18 -63.12 -4.86 26.36
CA ARG A 18 -61.70 -5.28 26.31
C ARG A 18 -61.23 -5.71 24.92
N ALA A 19 -62.11 -6.32 24.12
CA ALA A 19 -61.77 -6.71 22.76
C ALA A 19 -61.63 -5.47 21.86
N LEU A 20 -62.53 -4.49 21.98
CA LEU A 20 -62.42 -3.23 21.24
C LEU A 20 -61.18 -2.43 21.64
N GLU A 21 -60.88 -2.32 22.94
CA GLU A 21 -59.64 -1.65 23.41
C GLU A 21 -58.38 -2.28 22.82
N ARG A 22 -58.33 -3.63 22.75
CA ARG A 22 -57.19 -4.33 22.14
C ARG A 22 -57.08 -4.06 20.65
N LEU A 23 -58.20 -4.12 19.93
CA LEU A 23 -58.23 -3.87 18.49
C LEU A 23 -57.93 -2.39 18.16
N ASP A 24 -58.30 -1.46 19.04
CA ASP A 24 -57.95 -0.04 18.91
C ASP A 24 -56.43 0.15 19.02
N ALA A 25 -55.78 -0.48 20.00
CA ALA A 25 -54.32 -0.46 20.12
C ALA A 25 -53.62 -1.15 18.93
N GLU A 26 -54.15 -2.28 18.45
CA GLU A 26 -53.65 -2.94 17.24
C GLU A 26 -53.81 -2.06 15.99
N HIS A 27 -54.95 -1.37 15.86
CA HIS A 27 -55.22 -0.45 14.75
C HIS A 27 -54.20 0.70 14.71
N GLU A 28 -53.97 1.36 15.84
CA GLU A 28 -52.99 2.46 15.96
C GLU A 28 -51.57 1.97 15.63
N ALA A 29 -51.19 0.77 16.11
CA ALA A 29 -49.88 0.18 15.80
C ALA A 29 -49.72 -0.13 14.30
N VAL A 30 -50.75 -0.64 13.64
CA VAL A 30 -50.75 -0.90 12.20
C VAL A 30 -50.70 0.41 11.41
N GLU A 31 -51.50 1.42 11.79
CA GLU A 31 -51.50 2.74 11.14
C GLU A 31 -50.11 3.39 11.20
N SER A 32 -49.48 3.40 12.38
CA SER A 32 -48.12 3.90 12.58
C SER A 32 -47.10 3.16 11.70
N SER A 33 -47.23 1.83 11.60
CA SER A 33 -46.34 1.01 10.75
C SER A 33 -46.53 1.31 9.26
N LEU A 34 -47.76 1.55 8.80
CA LEU A 34 -48.05 1.92 7.41
C LEU A 34 -47.46 3.28 7.05
N LEU A 35 -47.56 4.26 7.94
CA LEU A 35 -46.95 5.58 7.78
C LEU A 35 -45.42 5.46 7.72
N ALA A 36 -44.81 4.65 8.59
CA ALA A 36 -43.37 4.40 8.56
C ALA A 36 -42.91 3.77 7.23
N LEU A 37 -43.70 2.83 6.66
CA LEU A 37 -43.41 2.24 5.34
C LEU A 37 -43.57 3.25 4.20
N GLN A 38 -44.52 4.18 4.31
CA GLN A 38 -44.74 5.24 3.33
C GLN A 38 -43.58 6.25 3.32
N ASP A 39 -43.09 6.64 4.50
CA ASP A 39 -42.02 7.63 4.65
C ASP A 39 -40.61 7.04 4.47
N HIS A 40 -40.51 5.72 4.26
CA HIS A 40 -39.23 5.03 4.14
C HIS A 40 -38.41 5.52 2.94
N ALA A 41 -37.13 5.86 3.18
CA ALA A 41 -36.23 6.41 2.16
C ALA A 41 -36.08 5.49 0.94
N GLY A 42 -35.79 4.20 1.15
CA GLY A 42 -35.76 3.19 0.10
C GLY A 42 -37.00 3.17 -0.81
N ARG A 43 -38.21 3.36 -0.27
CA ARG A 43 -39.45 3.39 -1.08
C ARG A 43 -39.47 4.58 -2.02
N ARG A 44 -39.19 5.78 -1.49
CA ARG A 44 -39.14 7.01 -2.30
C ARG A 44 -38.11 6.91 -3.42
N LEU A 45 -36.98 6.25 -3.17
CA LEU A 45 -35.96 6.01 -4.18
C LEU A 45 -36.42 5.00 -5.25
N LEU A 46 -37.09 3.91 -4.85
CA LEU A 46 -37.64 2.91 -5.77
C LEU A 46 -38.73 3.51 -6.68
N GLU A 47 -39.61 4.35 -6.14
CA GLU A 47 -40.67 5.04 -6.91
C GLU A 47 -40.10 6.07 -7.90
N GLY A 48 -38.96 6.69 -7.60
CA GLY A 48 -38.33 7.72 -8.43
C GLY A 48 -37.31 7.21 -9.45
N ALA A 49 -36.84 5.96 -9.32
CA ALA A 49 -35.77 5.41 -10.15
C ALA A 49 -36.30 4.62 -11.35
N ARG A 50 -35.52 4.57 -12.44
CA ARG A 50 -35.75 3.63 -13.55
C ARG A 50 -35.18 2.26 -13.17
N LEU A 51 -36.04 1.42 -12.61
CA LEU A 51 -35.66 0.10 -12.12
C LEU A 51 -35.53 -0.93 -13.24
N THR A 52 -34.56 -1.83 -13.12
CA THR A 52 -34.35 -2.96 -14.04
C THR A 52 -34.13 -4.26 -13.27
N GLY A 53 -34.13 -5.40 -14.00
CA GLY A 53 -33.68 -6.69 -13.48
C GLY A 53 -34.45 -7.18 -12.24
N THR A 54 -33.69 -7.60 -11.22
CA THR A 54 -34.24 -8.20 -10.00
C THR A 54 -35.05 -7.19 -9.19
N THR A 55 -34.58 -5.95 -9.15
CA THR A 55 -35.24 -4.87 -8.43
C THR A 55 -36.60 -4.54 -9.03
N ALA A 56 -36.70 -4.41 -10.35
CA ALA A 56 -37.99 -4.17 -11.01
C ALA A 56 -39.00 -5.29 -10.71
N HIS A 57 -38.58 -6.56 -10.78
CA HIS A 57 -39.45 -7.69 -10.52
C HIS A 57 -39.93 -7.75 -9.04
N ARG A 58 -39.01 -7.55 -8.09
CA ARG A 58 -39.35 -7.57 -6.66
C ARG A 58 -40.19 -6.35 -6.27
N TRP A 59 -39.91 -5.18 -6.84
CA TRP A 59 -40.68 -3.96 -6.59
C TRP A 59 -42.12 -4.07 -7.08
N ALA A 60 -42.37 -4.57 -8.29
CA ALA A 60 -43.73 -4.75 -8.80
C ALA A 60 -44.57 -5.69 -7.90
N ARG A 61 -43.93 -6.73 -7.32
CA ARG A 61 -44.58 -7.60 -6.33
C ARG A 61 -44.83 -6.90 -5.02
N ALA A 62 -43.90 -6.07 -4.55
CA ALA A 62 -44.07 -5.24 -3.37
C ALA A 62 -45.19 -4.21 -3.56
N GLU A 63 -45.33 -3.57 -4.72
CA GLU A 63 -46.42 -2.63 -5.03
C GLU A 63 -47.79 -3.31 -4.95
N THR A 64 -47.89 -4.55 -5.45
CA THR A 64 -49.12 -5.35 -5.34
C THR A 64 -49.42 -5.69 -3.88
N ALA A 65 -48.40 -6.05 -3.09
CA ALA A 65 -48.54 -6.32 -1.67
C ALA A 65 -48.94 -5.06 -0.88
N ILE A 66 -48.35 -3.90 -1.17
CA ILE A 66 -48.69 -2.59 -0.58
C ILE A 66 -50.15 -2.24 -0.89
N THR A 67 -50.60 -2.46 -2.14
CA THR A 67 -51.99 -2.22 -2.53
C THR A 67 -52.96 -3.13 -1.75
N SER A 68 -52.60 -4.42 -1.61
CA SER A 68 -53.39 -5.40 -0.86
C SER A 68 -53.44 -5.06 0.64
N LEU A 69 -52.33 -4.57 1.18
CA LEU A 69 -52.18 -4.12 2.56
C LEU A 69 -53.09 -2.93 2.87
N TRP A 70 -53.13 -1.90 2.02
CA TRP A 70 -54.04 -0.76 2.19
C TRP A 70 -55.51 -1.17 2.09
N ASN A 71 -55.88 -2.00 1.11
CA ASN A 71 -57.25 -2.52 1.00
C ASN A 71 -57.66 -3.35 2.23
N GLY A 72 -56.74 -4.15 2.76
CA GLY A 72 -56.91 -4.91 3.99
C GLY A 72 -57.12 -3.99 5.19
N PHE A 73 -56.28 -2.96 5.35
CA PHE A 73 -56.39 -1.97 6.40
C PHE A 73 -57.69 -1.17 6.34
N GLU A 74 -58.15 -0.74 5.15
CA GLU A 74 -59.44 -0.07 4.98
C GLU A 74 -60.62 -0.97 5.39
N THR A 75 -60.55 -2.27 5.06
CA THR A 75 -61.57 -3.24 5.44
C THR A 75 -61.58 -3.50 6.95
N TYR A 76 -60.40 -3.59 7.56
CA TYR A 76 -60.23 -3.69 9.00
C TYR A 76 -60.79 -2.45 9.72
N SER A 77 -60.42 -1.25 9.25
CA SER A 77 -60.85 0.04 9.81
C SER A 77 -62.38 0.22 9.77
N ARG A 78 -63.01 -0.06 8.63
CA ARG A 78 -64.48 -0.01 8.50
C ARG A 78 -65.19 -0.99 9.43
N THR A 79 -64.63 -2.19 9.61
CA THR A 79 -65.20 -3.21 10.49
C THR A 79 -65.09 -2.78 11.95
N LEU A 80 -63.95 -2.20 12.34
CA LEU A 80 -63.71 -1.68 13.69
C LEU A 80 -64.61 -0.49 13.99
N GLU A 81 -64.73 0.48 13.07
CA GLU A 81 -65.65 1.61 13.19
C GLU A 81 -67.10 1.15 13.35
N ARG A 82 -67.53 0.17 12.55
CA ARG A 82 -68.87 -0.42 12.68
C ARG A 82 -69.10 -1.07 14.04
N ALA A 83 -68.10 -1.77 14.58
CA ALA A 83 -68.17 -2.36 15.91
C ALA A 83 -68.25 -1.27 17.01
N ARG A 84 -67.47 -0.19 16.88
CA ARG A 84 -67.54 0.98 17.79
C ARG A 84 -68.91 1.64 17.75
N GLU A 85 -69.46 1.89 16.56
CA GLU A 85 -70.81 2.45 16.39
C GLU A 85 -71.86 1.60 17.10
N LEU A 86 -71.85 0.27 16.86
CA LEU A 86 -72.79 -0.66 17.47
C LEU A 86 -72.69 -0.65 19.00
N ARG A 87 -71.47 -0.58 19.54
CA ARG A 87 -71.25 -0.51 20.98
C ARG A 87 -71.67 0.84 21.60
N ALA A 88 -71.53 1.94 20.85
CA ALA A 88 -71.84 3.30 21.31
C ALA A 88 -73.32 3.65 21.25
N ARG A 89 -74.14 2.95 20.45
CA ARG A 89 -75.58 3.20 20.28
C ARG A 89 -76.38 3.22 21.58
N ARG A 90 -76.01 2.39 22.57
CA ARG A 90 -76.76 2.24 23.82
C ARG A 90 -75.82 2.10 25.01
N ARG A 91 -76.17 2.75 26.14
CA ARG A 91 -75.45 2.61 27.42
C ARG A 91 -75.44 1.18 27.96
N TRP A 92 -76.49 0.41 27.62
CA TRP A 92 -76.63 -1.02 27.91
C TRP A 92 -77.00 -1.75 26.61
N PRO A 93 -76.03 -2.44 25.97
CA PRO A 93 -76.28 -3.20 24.75
C PRO A 93 -77.32 -4.32 24.99
N SER A 94 -78.22 -4.53 24.05
CA SER A 94 -79.13 -5.67 24.10
C SER A 94 -78.40 -6.99 23.79
N ARG A 95 -79.04 -8.13 24.08
CA ARG A 95 -78.48 -9.44 23.74
C ARG A 95 -78.25 -9.59 22.23
N ASP A 96 -79.11 -8.98 21.42
CA ASP A 96 -78.99 -8.96 19.96
C ASP A 96 -77.80 -8.08 19.52
N ASP A 97 -77.60 -6.92 20.17
CA ASP A 97 -76.43 -6.06 19.92
C ASP A 97 -75.11 -6.79 20.27
N LEU A 98 -75.08 -7.53 21.40
CA LEU A 98 -73.92 -8.32 21.81
C LEU A 98 -73.67 -9.51 20.88
N ALA A 99 -74.72 -10.13 20.36
CA ALA A 99 -74.60 -11.21 19.37
C ALA A 99 -74.07 -10.67 18.02
N GLU A 100 -74.53 -9.49 17.59
CA GLU A 100 -74.03 -8.82 16.39
C GLU A 100 -72.56 -8.39 16.55
N LEU A 101 -72.18 -7.83 17.71
CA LEU A 101 -70.79 -7.53 18.05
C LEU A 101 -69.92 -8.78 18.07
N THR A 102 -70.39 -9.87 18.67
CA THR A 102 -69.66 -11.16 18.68
C THR A 102 -69.45 -11.68 17.27
N ARG A 103 -70.46 -11.57 16.39
CA ARG A 103 -70.35 -11.96 14.99
C ARG A 103 -69.38 -11.08 14.20
N LEU A 104 -69.33 -9.77 14.45
CA LEU A 104 -68.39 -8.88 13.77
C LEU A 104 -66.94 -9.09 14.23
N LEU A 105 -66.73 -9.33 15.53
CA LEU A 105 -65.39 -9.45 16.11
C LEU A 105 -64.80 -10.87 16.00
N ARG A 106 -65.64 -11.91 16.03
CA ARG A 106 -65.21 -13.32 16.00
C ARG A 106 -65.70 -14.10 14.77
N GLY A 107 -66.61 -13.54 13.99
CA GLY A 107 -67.15 -14.19 12.79
C GLY A 107 -66.28 -13.96 11.56
N THR A 108 -66.77 -14.46 10.42
CA THR A 108 -66.13 -14.32 9.13
C THR A 108 -66.57 -13.03 8.43
N LEU A 109 -65.60 -12.31 7.89
CA LEU A 109 -65.72 -11.15 7.03
C LEU A 109 -65.58 -11.62 5.59
N THR A 110 -66.46 -11.14 4.72
CA THR A 110 -66.32 -11.34 3.28
C THR A 110 -65.42 -10.25 2.71
N VAL A 111 -64.23 -10.64 2.28
CA VAL A 111 -63.27 -9.75 1.62
C VAL A 111 -63.25 -10.09 0.14
N SER A 112 -63.25 -9.08 -0.74
CA SER A 112 -63.15 -9.30 -2.18
C SER A 112 -61.84 -10.02 -2.50
N GLY A 113 -61.91 -11.18 -3.18
CA GLY A 113 -60.71 -11.98 -3.47
C GLY A 113 -59.72 -11.28 -4.39
N GLY A 114 -60.18 -10.33 -5.21
CA GLY A 114 -59.31 -9.44 -5.99
C GLY A 114 -58.52 -8.42 -5.16
N ALA A 115 -58.99 -8.07 -3.96
CA ALA A 115 -58.29 -7.17 -3.04
C ALA A 115 -57.17 -7.85 -2.24
N LEU A 116 -57.13 -9.19 -2.27
CA LEU A 116 -56.19 -10.05 -1.56
C LEU A 116 -55.25 -10.83 -2.49
N ALA A 117 -55.32 -10.56 -3.80
CA ALA A 117 -54.56 -11.27 -4.81
C ALA A 117 -53.08 -10.88 -4.72
N GLY A 118 -52.27 -11.78 -4.15
CA GLY A 118 -50.83 -11.55 -3.95
C GLY A 118 -50.09 -12.65 -3.19
N SER A 119 -50.78 -13.66 -2.65
CA SER A 119 -50.13 -14.76 -1.92
C SER A 119 -49.13 -15.53 -2.78
N PRO A 120 -47.86 -15.68 -2.34
CA PRO A 120 -46.92 -16.59 -2.97
C PRO A 120 -47.38 -18.03 -2.68
N GLY A 121 -47.98 -18.69 -3.67
CA GLY A 121 -48.42 -20.08 -3.54
C GLY A 121 -49.84 -20.38 -4.00
N ALA A 122 -50.58 -19.41 -4.57
CA ALA A 122 -51.82 -19.72 -5.26
C ALA A 122 -51.50 -20.63 -6.48
N SER A 123 -51.69 -21.93 -6.29
CA SER A 123 -51.55 -22.94 -7.34
C SER A 123 -52.45 -22.53 -8.51
N LEU A 124 -51.95 -22.67 -9.74
CA LEU A 124 -52.65 -22.39 -11.01
C LEU A 124 -53.93 -23.24 -11.24
N THR A 125 -54.37 -23.95 -10.21
CA THR A 125 -55.51 -24.88 -10.18
C THR A 125 -56.69 -24.37 -9.35
N GLU A 126 -56.56 -23.27 -8.61
CA GLU A 126 -57.68 -22.69 -7.87
C GLU A 126 -58.34 -21.56 -8.66
N SER A 127 -59.60 -21.76 -9.06
CA SER A 127 -60.43 -20.71 -9.67
C SER A 127 -60.44 -19.45 -8.79
N PRO A 128 -60.36 -18.24 -9.36
CA PRO A 128 -60.35 -17.01 -8.59
C PRO A 128 -61.65 -16.91 -7.79
N LYS A 129 -61.56 -17.08 -6.47
CA LYS A 129 -62.71 -16.84 -5.59
C LYS A 129 -62.99 -15.35 -5.59
N LEU A 130 -64.17 -14.95 -6.08
CA LEU A 130 -64.61 -13.54 -6.13
C LEU A 130 -64.72 -12.91 -4.72
N ALA A 131 -64.95 -13.74 -3.70
CA ALA A 131 -64.96 -13.35 -2.30
C ALA A 131 -64.36 -14.46 -1.43
N GLU A 132 -63.59 -14.07 -0.42
CA GLU A 132 -62.98 -14.96 0.58
C GLU A 132 -63.55 -14.64 1.96
N GLU A 133 -63.88 -15.67 2.74
CA GLU A 133 -64.35 -15.53 4.11
C GLU A 133 -63.17 -15.63 5.09
N LEU A 134 -62.87 -14.55 5.80
CA LEU A 134 -61.72 -14.45 6.72
C LEU A 134 -62.14 -13.89 8.07
N THR A 135 -61.54 -14.38 9.15
CA THR A 135 -61.69 -13.72 10.45
C THR A 135 -60.81 -12.47 10.51
N LEU A 136 -61.14 -11.53 11.41
CA LEU A 136 -60.35 -10.31 11.62
C LEU A 136 -58.88 -10.63 11.97
N SER A 137 -58.64 -11.66 12.79
CA SER A 137 -57.29 -12.12 13.13
C SER A 137 -56.50 -12.60 11.90
N ARG A 138 -57.13 -13.37 11.02
CA ARG A 138 -56.51 -13.84 9.77
C ARG A 138 -56.24 -12.71 8.79
N LEU A 139 -57.08 -11.67 8.78
CA LEU A 139 -56.84 -10.46 7.99
C LEU A 139 -55.57 -9.74 8.48
N VAL A 140 -55.43 -9.56 9.80
CA VAL A 140 -54.22 -8.94 10.39
C VAL A 140 -52.97 -9.79 10.12
N GLU A 141 -53.04 -11.11 10.22
CA GLU A 141 -51.93 -12.00 9.85
C GLU A 141 -51.50 -11.79 8.39
N ARG A 142 -52.44 -11.76 7.43
CA ARG A 142 -52.13 -11.49 6.02
C ARG A 142 -51.58 -10.08 5.79
N MET A 143 -52.11 -9.09 6.51
CA MET A 143 -51.57 -7.73 6.47
C MET A 143 -50.12 -7.69 6.94
N ASN A 144 -49.79 -8.39 8.03
CA ASN A 144 -48.42 -8.50 8.51
C ASN A 144 -47.51 -9.20 7.49
N GLU A 145 -48.00 -10.20 6.77
CA GLU A 145 -47.26 -10.86 5.68
C GLU A 145 -46.97 -9.90 4.52
N TRP A 146 -47.96 -9.14 4.03
CA TRP A 146 -47.73 -8.15 2.97
C TRP A 146 -46.83 -7.00 3.42
N TYR A 147 -46.98 -6.55 4.66
CA TYR A 147 -46.11 -5.54 5.26
C TYR A 147 -44.67 -6.05 5.32
N ALA A 148 -44.44 -7.25 5.81
CA ALA A 148 -43.12 -7.89 5.85
C ALA A 148 -42.52 -8.02 4.43
N GLN A 149 -43.32 -8.44 3.44
CA GLN A 149 -42.89 -8.56 2.06
C GLN A 149 -42.47 -7.21 1.45
N ALA A 150 -43.25 -6.15 1.69
CA ALA A 150 -42.94 -4.81 1.19
C ALA A 150 -41.72 -4.21 1.89
N LEU A 151 -41.67 -4.34 3.22
CA LEU A 151 -40.57 -3.84 4.04
C LEU A 151 -39.24 -4.53 3.68
N ASP A 152 -39.25 -5.84 3.40
CA ASP A 152 -38.04 -6.57 2.99
C ASP A 152 -37.40 -5.98 1.73
N VAL A 153 -38.20 -5.66 0.72
CA VAL A 153 -37.73 -5.06 -0.54
C VAL A 153 -37.21 -3.64 -0.32
N VAL A 154 -37.97 -2.83 0.41
CA VAL A 154 -37.66 -1.41 0.66
C VAL A 154 -36.41 -1.27 1.52
N ALA A 155 -36.29 -2.05 2.61
CA ALA A 155 -35.15 -2.03 3.50
C ALA A 155 -33.88 -2.60 2.83
N ALA A 156 -34.01 -3.63 2.00
CA ALA A 156 -32.89 -4.18 1.23
C ALA A 156 -32.34 -3.15 0.22
N ALA A 157 -33.21 -2.49 -0.54
CA ALA A 157 -32.81 -1.47 -1.50
C ALA A 157 -32.14 -0.26 -0.80
N ASP A 158 -32.72 0.21 0.31
CA ASP A 158 -32.16 1.29 1.12
C ASP A 158 -30.76 0.95 1.66
N SER A 159 -30.58 -0.28 2.15
CA SER A 159 -29.29 -0.76 2.66
C SER A 159 -28.21 -0.78 1.57
N VAL A 160 -28.56 -1.19 0.36
CA VAL A 160 -27.63 -1.20 -0.79
C VAL A 160 -27.28 0.22 -1.23
N TRP A 161 -28.27 1.07 -1.43
CA TRP A 161 -28.05 2.45 -1.88
C TRP A 161 -27.42 3.36 -0.83
N SER A 162 -27.54 3.02 0.45
CA SER A 162 -26.81 3.73 1.51
C SER A 162 -25.33 3.33 1.58
N ALA A 163 -24.98 2.09 1.19
CA ALA A 163 -23.63 1.56 1.35
C ALA A 163 -22.76 1.64 0.09
N LEU A 164 -23.28 1.20 -1.06
CA LEU A 164 -22.46 0.97 -2.25
C LEU A 164 -22.04 2.25 -3.01
N PRO A 165 -22.86 3.31 -3.13
CA PRO A 165 -22.45 4.53 -3.84
C PRO A 165 -21.19 5.20 -3.24
N ALA A 166 -21.13 5.35 -1.91
CA ALA A 166 -19.95 5.90 -1.24
C ALA A 166 -18.70 5.05 -1.50
N ARG A 167 -18.87 3.72 -1.56
CA ARG A 167 -17.78 2.80 -1.86
C ARG A 167 -17.28 2.92 -3.30
N ILE A 168 -18.17 3.11 -4.27
CA ILE A 168 -17.80 3.39 -5.67
C ILE A 168 -17.01 4.68 -5.78
N ASP A 169 -17.46 5.75 -5.12
CA ASP A 169 -16.79 7.04 -5.20
C ASP A 169 -15.37 6.98 -4.61
N LEU A 170 -15.18 6.24 -3.52
CA LEU A 170 -13.85 5.98 -2.95
C LEU A 170 -12.94 5.21 -3.93
N LEU A 171 -13.46 4.16 -4.57
CA LEU A 171 -12.69 3.37 -5.56
C LEU A 171 -12.39 4.18 -6.82
N ALA A 172 -13.32 5.00 -7.30
CA ALA A 172 -13.12 5.88 -8.43
C ALA A 172 -12.06 6.96 -8.15
N ALA A 173 -12.03 7.50 -6.92
CA ALA A 173 -11.00 8.43 -6.49
C ALA A 173 -9.61 7.77 -6.44
N GLU A 174 -9.50 6.55 -5.90
CA GLU A 174 -8.24 5.80 -5.90
C GLU A 174 -7.79 5.46 -7.32
N LEU A 175 -8.71 5.01 -8.18
CA LEU A 175 -8.43 4.75 -9.59
C LEU A 175 -7.88 5.99 -10.30
N GLY A 176 -8.45 7.18 -10.02
CA GLY A 176 -7.94 8.45 -10.53
C GLY A 176 -6.52 8.76 -10.08
N ARG A 177 -6.17 8.46 -8.81
CA ARG A 177 -4.81 8.62 -8.27
C ARG A 177 -3.84 7.66 -8.95
N VAL A 178 -4.16 6.36 -9.00
CA VAL A 178 -3.30 5.34 -9.61
C VAL A 178 -3.10 5.60 -11.11
N ARG A 179 -4.12 6.06 -11.83
CA ARG A 179 -3.99 6.46 -13.24
C ARG A 179 -3.07 7.66 -13.43
N SER A 180 -3.13 8.65 -12.53
CA SER A 180 -2.23 9.80 -12.58
C SER A 180 -0.78 9.38 -12.31
N LEU A 181 -0.57 8.47 -11.36
CA LEU A 181 0.73 7.86 -11.10
C LEU A 181 1.23 7.09 -12.33
N ALA A 182 0.45 6.16 -12.87
CA ALA A 182 0.78 5.41 -14.09
C ALA A 182 1.21 6.34 -15.24
N HIS A 183 0.47 7.43 -15.44
CA HIS A 183 0.79 8.42 -16.46
C HIS A 183 2.15 9.08 -16.24
N SER A 184 2.48 9.45 -15.00
CA SER A 184 3.76 10.08 -14.64
C SER A 184 4.96 9.13 -14.84
N VAL A 185 4.74 7.82 -14.65
CA VAL A 185 5.76 6.78 -14.80
C VAL A 185 5.93 6.33 -16.25
N GLY A 186 5.02 6.73 -17.14
CA GLY A 186 5.03 6.32 -18.55
C GLY A 186 4.41 4.94 -18.77
N VAL A 187 3.63 4.43 -17.82
CA VAL A 187 2.84 3.21 -17.97
C VAL A 187 1.63 3.55 -18.85
N ARG A 188 1.59 2.99 -20.06
CA ARG A 188 0.61 3.31 -21.12
C ARG A 188 -0.22 2.08 -21.52
N PRO A 189 -1.52 2.25 -21.85
CA PRO A 189 -2.35 1.17 -22.39
C PRO A 189 -1.74 0.56 -23.65
N GLY A 190 -1.82 -0.76 -23.78
CA GLY A 190 -1.25 -1.56 -24.87
C GLY A 190 0.26 -1.80 -24.80
N GLU A 191 0.99 -1.05 -23.97
CA GLU A 191 2.43 -1.24 -23.74
C GLU A 191 2.71 -1.99 -22.43
N HIS A 192 1.83 -1.85 -21.44
CA HIS A 192 2.03 -2.42 -20.10
C HIS A 192 0.73 -3.03 -19.53
N PRO A 193 0.76 -4.27 -19.00
CA PRO A 193 -0.44 -4.96 -18.51
C PRO A 193 -1.16 -4.18 -17.41
N ALA A 194 -0.42 -3.54 -16.49
CA ALA A 194 -1.01 -2.69 -15.45
C ALA A 194 -1.86 -1.53 -16.00
N ALA A 195 -1.52 -0.97 -17.16
CA ALA A 195 -2.34 0.07 -17.79
C ALA A 195 -3.65 -0.50 -18.38
N ASP A 196 -3.57 -1.70 -18.96
CA ASP A 196 -4.73 -2.41 -19.50
C ASP A 196 -5.68 -2.86 -18.39
N ASP A 197 -5.13 -3.29 -17.25
CA ASP A 197 -5.88 -3.59 -16.03
C ASP A 197 -6.60 -2.32 -15.51
N LEU A 198 -5.94 -1.15 -15.48
CA LEU A 198 -6.58 0.11 -15.10
C LEU A 198 -7.78 0.45 -16.00
N GLU A 199 -7.64 0.28 -17.32
CA GLU A 199 -8.76 0.53 -18.24
C GLU A 199 -9.90 -0.46 -18.00
N ARG A 200 -9.59 -1.73 -17.78
CA ARG A 200 -10.59 -2.77 -17.47
C ARG A 200 -11.34 -2.44 -16.19
N THR A 201 -10.62 -2.12 -15.11
CA THR A 201 -11.22 -1.72 -13.82
C THR A 201 -12.03 -0.43 -13.95
N THR A 202 -11.61 0.52 -14.79
CA THR A 202 -12.39 1.73 -15.08
C THR A 202 -13.75 1.41 -15.69
N ARG A 203 -13.77 0.53 -16.71
CA ARG A 203 -15.01 0.07 -17.35
C ARG A 203 -15.88 -0.69 -16.36
N GLU A 204 -15.28 -1.57 -15.57
CA GLU A 204 -16.00 -2.36 -14.55
C GLU A 204 -16.65 -1.48 -13.47
N LEU A 205 -15.93 -0.51 -12.90
CA LEU A 205 -16.48 0.40 -11.89
C LEU A 205 -17.60 1.29 -12.45
N THR A 206 -17.49 1.68 -13.72
CA THR A 206 -18.53 2.47 -14.41
C THR A 206 -19.79 1.62 -14.60
N ALA A 207 -19.65 0.39 -15.08
CA ALA A 207 -20.76 -0.55 -15.22
C ALA A 207 -21.40 -0.89 -13.87
N LEU A 208 -20.60 -1.13 -12.83
CA LEU A 208 -21.09 -1.36 -11.47
C LEU A 208 -21.92 -0.17 -10.96
N ARG A 209 -21.50 1.07 -11.22
CA ARG A 209 -22.25 2.27 -10.82
C ARG A 209 -23.63 2.32 -11.49
N GLU A 210 -23.68 2.06 -12.79
CA GLU A 210 -24.95 2.03 -13.54
C GLU A 210 -25.86 0.90 -13.04
N GLU A 211 -25.29 -0.29 -12.82
CA GLU A 211 -26.01 -1.49 -12.36
C GLU A 211 -26.62 -1.29 -10.96
N VAL A 212 -25.88 -0.70 -10.01
CA VAL A 212 -26.39 -0.46 -8.64
C VAL A 212 -27.51 0.57 -8.61
N VAL A 213 -27.42 1.59 -9.46
CA VAL A 213 -28.46 2.64 -9.53
C VAL A 213 -29.75 2.06 -10.12
N ALA A 214 -29.66 1.15 -11.09
CA ALA A 214 -30.83 0.58 -11.77
C ALA A 214 -31.36 -0.73 -11.12
N ASP A 215 -30.50 -1.53 -10.50
CA ASP A 215 -30.82 -2.84 -9.91
C ASP A 215 -30.07 -3.08 -8.57
N PRO A 216 -30.36 -2.32 -7.50
CA PRO A 216 -29.73 -2.51 -6.19
C PRO A 216 -29.93 -3.90 -5.58
N LEU A 217 -31.10 -4.54 -5.79
CA LEU A 217 -31.39 -5.84 -5.21
C LEU A 217 -30.60 -6.99 -5.84
N ALA A 218 -29.98 -6.79 -7.01
CA ALA A 218 -28.98 -7.72 -7.52
C ALA A 218 -27.73 -7.81 -6.62
N PHE A 219 -27.45 -6.77 -5.84
CA PHE A 219 -26.36 -6.71 -4.86
C PHE A 219 -26.84 -6.99 -3.44
N TRP A 220 -27.98 -7.66 -3.25
CA TRP A 220 -28.48 -8.01 -1.93
C TRP A 220 -28.33 -9.50 -1.67
N THR A 221 -27.67 -9.86 -0.56
CA THR A 221 -27.62 -11.25 -0.07
C THR A 221 -28.51 -11.39 1.16
N PRO A 222 -29.65 -12.11 1.06
CA PRO A 222 -30.51 -12.39 2.20
C PRO A 222 -29.78 -13.26 3.24
N THR A 223 -29.99 -12.97 4.53
CA THR A 223 -29.48 -13.82 5.61
C THR A 223 -30.42 -15.00 5.81
N SER A 224 -29.95 -16.22 5.54
CA SER A 224 -30.73 -17.44 5.79
C SER A 224 -31.01 -17.61 7.29
N GLY A 225 -32.30 -17.74 7.67
CA GLY A 225 -32.71 -18.05 9.05
C GLY A 225 -33.11 -16.86 9.92
N SER A 226 -33.03 -15.61 9.43
CA SER A 226 -33.66 -14.46 10.10
C SER A 226 -35.13 -14.38 9.71
N GLY A 227 -36.04 -14.50 10.68
CA GLY A 227 -37.47 -14.24 10.48
C GLY A 227 -37.81 -12.74 10.39
N ALA A 228 -36.84 -11.85 10.61
CA ALA A 228 -37.05 -10.41 10.53
C ALA A 228 -36.97 -9.92 9.06
N PRO A 229 -37.97 -9.14 8.59
CA PRO A 229 -37.94 -8.48 7.29
C PRO A 229 -36.69 -7.60 7.14
N GLY A 230 -36.06 -7.60 5.96
CA GLY A 230 -34.83 -6.84 5.70
C GLY A 230 -33.56 -7.49 6.26
N GLY A 231 -33.62 -8.74 6.71
CA GLY A 231 -32.46 -9.49 7.19
C GLY A 231 -31.51 -9.86 6.04
N GLY A 232 -30.38 -9.17 5.92
CA GLY A 232 -29.38 -9.43 4.89
C GLY A 232 -28.23 -8.44 4.90
N ARG A 233 -27.40 -8.48 3.85
CA ARG A 233 -26.31 -7.52 3.65
C ARG A 233 -26.07 -7.25 2.16
N PRO A 234 -25.56 -6.05 1.81
CA PRO A 234 -25.06 -5.79 0.48
C PRO A 234 -23.91 -6.74 0.11
N ASP A 235 -23.94 -7.29 -1.10
CA ASP A 235 -22.85 -8.05 -1.69
C ASP A 235 -21.75 -7.09 -2.18
N THR A 236 -20.59 -7.16 -1.52
CA THR A 236 -19.43 -6.34 -1.84
C THR A 236 -18.37 -7.07 -2.66
N THR A 237 -18.58 -8.32 -3.05
CA THR A 237 -17.54 -9.18 -3.64
C THR A 237 -16.90 -8.58 -4.89
N ARG A 238 -17.69 -8.03 -5.81
CA ARG A 238 -17.19 -7.35 -7.03
C ARG A 238 -16.38 -6.09 -6.70
N TYR A 239 -16.78 -5.34 -5.67
CA TYR A 239 -16.04 -4.17 -5.19
C TYR A 239 -14.73 -4.56 -4.53
N ASP A 240 -14.74 -5.62 -3.74
CA ASP A 240 -13.55 -6.17 -3.08
C ASP A 240 -12.56 -6.68 -4.13
N ASN A 241 -13.04 -7.31 -5.21
CA ASN A 241 -12.21 -7.71 -6.35
C ASN A 241 -11.60 -6.50 -7.06
N ALA A 242 -12.42 -5.51 -7.43
CA ALA A 242 -11.92 -4.28 -8.07
C ALA A 242 -10.90 -3.55 -7.20
N ALA A 243 -11.12 -3.49 -5.88
CA ALA A 243 -10.17 -2.92 -4.93
C ALA A 243 -8.84 -3.68 -4.90
N ARG A 244 -8.88 -5.02 -4.87
CA ARG A 244 -7.67 -5.86 -4.94
C ARG A 244 -6.91 -5.67 -6.25
N THR A 245 -7.60 -5.69 -7.38
CA THR A 245 -6.97 -5.44 -8.69
C THR A 245 -6.31 -4.08 -8.75
N LEU A 246 -6.96 -3.04 -8.23
CA LEU A 246 -6.39 -1.70 -8.18
C LEU A 246 -5.14 -1.61 -7.29
N GLU A 247 -5.15 -2.30 -6.15
CA GLU A 247 -4.00 -2.40 -5.27
C GLU A 247 -2.83 -3.16 -5.92
N ASP A 248 -3.10 -4.28 -6.60
CA ASP A 248 -2.09 -5.06 -7.31
C ASP A 248 -1.45 -4.23 -8.44
N VAL A 249 -2.27 -3.50 -9.20
CA VAL A 249 -1.82 -2.56 -10.22
C VAL A 249 -0.96 -1.44 -9.62
N ARG A 250 -1.35 -0.90 -8.46
CA ARG A 250 -0.55 0.13 -7.77
C ARG A 250 0.83 -0.42 -7.42
N ARG A 251 0.91 -1.63 -6.84
CA ARG A 251 2.19 -2.27 -6.51
C ARG A 251 3.07 -2.47 -7.73
N GLU A 252 2.49 -2.86 -8.86
CA GLU A 252 3.23 -3.02 -10.11
C GLU A 252 3.81 -1.68 -10.60
N ILE A 253 3.02 -0.60 -10.54
CA ILE A 253 3.49 0.74 -10.90
C ILE A 253 4.60 1.22 -9.96
N ASP A 254 4.45 0.97 -8.65
CA ASP A 254 5.46 1.30 -7.65
C ASP A 254 6.76 0.52 -7.86
N ALA A 255 6.67 -0.75 -8.28
CA ALA A 255 7.84 -1.55 -8.63
C ALA A 255 8.57 -0.97 -9.85
N VAL A 256 7.84 -0.55 -10.89
CA VAL A 256 8.43 0.14 -12.06
C VAL A 256 9.11 1.44 -11.64
N LEU A 257 8.50 2.21 -10.74
CA LEU A 257 9.10 3.42 -10.17
C LEU A 257 10.40 3.13 -9.43
N ALA A 258 10.40 2.11 -8.57
CA ALA A 258 11.57 1.72 -7.79
C ALA A 258 12.74 1.32 -8.72
N VAL A 259 12.49 0.52 -9.75
CA VAL A 259 13.52 0.13 -10.74
C VAL A 259 14.09 1.35 -11.46
N ARG A 260 13.24 2.32 -11.82
CA ARG A 260 13.69 3.57 -12.47
C ARG A 260 14.61 4.39 -11.56
N GLN A 261 14.23 4.54 -10.29
CA GLN A 261 14.98 5.32 -9.29
C GLN A 261 16.30 4.65 -8.93
N ASP A 262 16.31 3.31 -8.80
CA ASP A 262 17.53 2.53 -8.56
C ASP A 262 18.52 2.69 -9.72
N ALA A 263 18.06 2.50 -10.96
CA ALA A 263 18.90 2.68 -12.13
C ALA A 263 19.49 4.10 -12.26
N GLU A 264 18.70 5.12 -11.90
CA GLU A 264 19.17 6.51 -11.89
C GLU A 264 20.25 6.75 -10.83
N THR A 265 20.04 6.22 -9.62
CA THR A 265 21.02 6.30 -8.53
C THR A 265 22.33 5.61 -8.90
N ARG A 266 22.27 4.39 -9.45
CA ARG A 266 23.44 3.64 -9.92
C ARG A 266 24.21 4.38 -11.01
N LEU A 267 23.52 4.96 -12.00
CA LEU A 267 24.16 5.76 -13.05
C LEU A 267 24.85 7.02 -12.49
N MET A 268 24.28 7.66 -11.47
CA MET A 268 24.93 8.79 -10.79
C MET A 268 26.20 8.36 -10.05
N THR A 269 26.13 7.26 -9.30
CA THR A 269 27.29 6.68 -8.59
C THR A 269 28.40 6.29 -9.57
N LEU A 270 28.08 5.58 -10.64
CA LEU A 270 29.02 5.21 -11.70
C LEU A 270 29.72 6.44 -12.31
N ARG A 271 28.96 7.51 -12.57
CA ARG A 271 29.53 8.76 -13.08
C ARG A 271 30.54 9.36 -12.10
N ASP A 272 30.24 9.36 -10.81
CA ASP A 272 31.15 9.87 -9.79
C ASP A 272 32.42 9.01 -9.67
N VAL A 273 32.29 7.68 -9.64
CA VAL A 273 33.44 6.74 -9.61
C VAL A 273 34.36 6.96 -10.82
N LEU A 274 33.82 6.99 -12.03
CA LEU A 274 34.62 7.23 -13.24
C LEU A 274 35.24 8.63 -13.26
N SER A 275 34.56 9.64 -12.74
CA SER A 275 35.10 11.01 -12.61
C SER A 275 36.24 11.08 -11.57
N ARG A 276 36.18 10.27 -10.51
CA ARG A 276 37.28 10.12 -9.55
C ARG A 276 38.47 9.40 -10.19
N ALA A 277 38.23 8.30 -10.91
CA ALA A 277 39.29 7.57 -11.60
C ALA A 277 40.04 8.47 -12.60
N ASP A 278 39.32 9.25 -13.42
CA ASP A 278 39.94 10.17 -14.38
C ASP A 278 40.78 11.26 -13.68
N ARG A 279 40.28 11.84 -12.58
CA ARG A 279 41.06 12.79 -11.77
C ARG A 279 42.32 12.16 -11.19
N THR A 280 42.23 10.96 -10.63
CA THR A 280 43.39 10.24 -10.10
C THR A 280 44.42 9.92 -11.19
N LEU A 281 43.97 9.55 -12.41
CA LEU A 281 44.87 9.37 -13.54
C LEU A 281 45.52 10.68 -13.99
N ALA A 282 44.78 11.80 -13.98
CA ALA A 282 45.34 13.12 -14.29
C ALA A 282 46.41 13.54 -13.27
N GLU A 283 46.15 13.31 -11.98
CA GLU A 283 47.12 13.49 -10.90
C GLU A 283 48.36 12.60 -11.10
N ALA A 284 48.18 11.33 -11.44
CA ALA A 284 49.28 10.42 -11.73
C ALA A 284 50.14 10.89 -12.91
N ARG A 285 49.53 11.42 -13.99
CA ARG A 285 50.26 12.00 -15.13
C ARG A 285 51.07 13.24 -14.72
N ALA A 286 50.48 14.12 -13.92
CA ALA A 286 51.18 15.30 -13.40
C ALA A 286 52.36 14.91 -12.49
N ALA A 287 52.13 13.98 -11.57
CA ALA A 287 53.17 13.43 -10.69
C ALA A 287 54.29 12.76 -11.48
N ARG A 288 53.97 12.05 -12.58
CA ARG A 288 54.97 11.43 -13.46
C ARG A 288 55.88 12.48 -14.09
N GLY A 289 55.33 13.58 -14.57
CA GLY A 289 56.12 14.71 -15.06
C GLY A 289 57.07 15.28 -14.00
N GLU A 290 56.59 15.42 -12.77
CA GLU A 290 57.41 15.89 -11.64
C GLU A 290 58.53 14.91 -11.28
N VAL A 291 58.23 13.61 -11.22
CA VAL A 291 59.20 12.56 -10.88
C VAL A 291 60.30 12.51 -11.94
N LEU A 292 59.94 12.49 -13.24
CA LEU A 292 60.89 12.49 -14.35
C LEU A 292 61.79 13.74 -14.36
N ALA A 293 61.29 14.89 -13.88
CA ALA A 293 62.10 16.09 -13.74
C ALA A 293 63.06 16.04 -12.53
N LYS A 294 62.68 15.35 -11.44
CA LYS A 294 63.39 15.37 -10.15
C LYS A 294 64.30 14.16 -9.92
N ILE A 295 64.05 13.03 -10.58
CA ILE A 295 64.68 11.73 -10.34
C ILE A 295 65.35 11.24 -11.61
N ALA A 296 66.62 10.83 -11.51
CA ALA A 296 67.37 10.16 -12.56
C ALA A 296 67.47 8.65 -12.28
N ALA A 297 67.74 7.87 -13.34
CA ALA A 297 68.04 6.44 -13.27
C ALA A 297 66.94 5.58 -12.60
N TRP A 298 65.68 6.04 -12.64
CA TRP A 298 64.51 5.29 -12.20
C TRP A 298 63.52 5.13 -13.36
N ASP A 299 63.05 3.90 -13.59
CA ASP A 299 62.02 3.64 -14.60
C ASP A 299 60.65 3.99 -14.02
N VAL A 300 60.06 5.09 -14.50
CA VAL A 300 58.74 5.56 -14.04
C VAL A 300 57.69 5.05 -15.01
N PRO A 301 56.75 4.18 -14.56
CA PRO A 301 55.79 3.55 -15.45
C PRO A 301 54.94 4.59 -16.19
N ALA A 302 54.52 4.25 -17.40
CA ALA A 302 53.54 5.05 -18.13
C ALA A 302 52.19 5.00 -17.42
N VAL A 303 51.50 6.15 -17.38
CA VAL A 303 50.15 6.27 -16.82
C VAL A 303 49.15 6.20 -17.97
N SER A 304 48.10 5.43 -17.80
CA SER A 304 47.07 5.20 -18.81
C SER A 304 46.30 6.48 -19.14
N GLY A 305 45.65 6.53 -20.30
CA GLY A 305 44.77 7.62 -20.72
C GLY A 305 43.42 7.63 -19.97
N PRO A 306 42.55 8.63 -20.19
CA PRO A 306 41.20 8.65 -19.63
C PRO A 306 40.42 7.38 -20.04
N PRO A 307 39.53 6.85 -19.18
CA PRO A 307 38.77 5.64 -19.46
C PRO A 307 37.60 5.90 -20.43
N THR A 308 37.89 6.34 -21.66
CA THR A 308 36.90 6.77 -22.66
C THR A 308 35.89 5.68 -23.01
N ALA A 309 36.34 4.44 -23.15
CA ALA A 309 35.45 3.30 -23.44
C ALA A 309 34.39 3.09 -22.35
N LEU A 310 34.72 3.28 -21.07
CA LEU A 310 33.75 3.19 -19.98
C LEU A 310 32.80 4.39 -19.97
N GLN A 311 33.27 5.58 -20.33
CA GLN A 311 32.43 6.77 -20.46
C GLN A 311 31.39 6.61 -21.59
N GLU A 312 31.79 6.03 -22.73
CA GLU A 312 30.89 5.72 -23.84
C GLU A 312 29.84 4.65 -23.46
N GLN A 313 30.25 3.63 -22.72
CA GLN A 313 29.33 2.61 -22.21
C GLN A 313 28.37 3.18 -21.16
N LEU A 314 28.82 4.09 -20.28
CA LEU A 314 27.96 4.81 -19.35
C LEU A 314 26.92 5.68 -20.09
N ALA A 315 27.32 6.34 -21.19
CA ALA A 315 26.39 7.08 -22.04
C ALA A 315 25.36 6.15 -22.69
N THR A 316 25.79 4.98 -23.16
CA THR A 316 24.90 3.93 -23.70
C THR A 316 23.91 3.42 -22.65
N ALA A 317 24.34 3.21 -21.41
CA ALA A 317 23.48 2.82 -20.30
C ALA A 317 22.44 3.92 -19.99
N ALA A 318 22.85 5.19 -19.98
CA ALA A 318 21.93 6.32 -19.82
C ALA A 318 20.86 6.37 -20.93
N GLU A 319 21.22 6.00 -22.16
CA GLU A 319 20.30 5.92 -23.29
C GLU A 319 19.32 4.75 -23.19
N HIS A 320 19.79 3.58 -22.74
CA HIS A 320 18.91 2.45 -22.43
C HIS A 320 17.89 2.79 -21.34
N ARG A 321 18.31 3.52 -20.30
CA ARG A 321 17.40 4.03 -19.26
C ARG A 321 16.36 5.00 -19.84
N ARG A 322 16.75 5.93 -20.70
CA ARG A 322 15.83 6.88 -21.36
C ARG A 322 14.74 6.19 -22.18
N HIS A 323 15.09 5.10 -22.84
CA HIS A 323 14.18 4.30 -23.66
C HIS A 323 13.55 3.11 -22.94
N ALA A 324 13.64 3.05 -21.60
CA ALA A 324 13.08 1.98 -20.77
C ALA A 324 13.50 0.55 -21.22
N ARG A 325 14.73 0.38 -21.75
CA ARG A 325 15.25 -0.93 -22.21
C ARG A 325 15.89 -1.69 -21.05
N TRP A 326 15.09 -2.05 -20.04
CA TRP A 326 15.53 -2.62 -18.76
C TRP A 326 16.35 -3.91 -18.90
N HIS A 327 15.94 -4.79 -19.82
CA HIS A 327 16.61 -6.07 -20.09
C HIS A 327 18.06 -5.91 -20.58
N ARG A 328 18.38 -4.80 -21.24
CA ARG A 328 19.75 -4.48 -21.66
C ARG A 328 20.48 -3.64 -20.63
N LEU A 329 19.74 -2.84 -19.85
CA LEU A 329 20.33 -1.96 -18.85
C LEU A 329 20.89 -2.73 -17.65
N SER A 330 20.16 -3.70 -17.11
CA SER A 330 20.57 -4.43 -15.90
C SER A 330 21.96 -5.09 -16.03
N PRO A 331 22.22 -5.97 -17.02
CA PRO A 331 23.53 -6.61 -17.14
C PRO A 331 24.63 -5.60 -17.49
N LEU A 332 24.29 -4.53 -18.23
CA LEU A 332 25.25 -3.48 -18.54
C LEU A 332 25.67 -2.70 -17.29
N LEU A 333 24.73 -2.35 -16.40
CA LEU A 333 25.03 -1.66 -15.14
C LEU A 333 25.92 -2.52 -14.24
N GLU A 334 25.57 -3.79 -14.03
CA GLU A 334 26.37 -4.71 -13.21
C GLU A 334 27.82 -4.79 -13.72
N SER A 335 28.00 -4.98 -15.03
CA SER A 335 29.34 -5.03 -15.63
C SER A 335 30.09 -3.69 -15.55
N LEU A 336 29.37 -2.56 -15.57
CA LEU A 336 29.97 -1.23 -15.48
C LEU A 336 30.39 -0.90 -14.05
N GLU A 337 29.64 -1.36 -13.05
CA GLU A 337 29.96 -1.17 -11.62
C GLU A 337 31.29 -1.85 -11.29
N GLU A 338 31.44 -3.13 -11.61
CA GLU A 338 32.68 -3.87 -11.39
C GLU A 338 33.86 -3.21 -12.11
N ARG A 339 33.70 -2.90 -13.40
CA ARG A 339 34.79 -2.32 -14.22
C ARG A 339 35.14 -0.88 -13.82
N ALA A 340 34.19 -0.10 -13.30
CA ALA A 340 34.47 1.26 -12.82
C ALA A 340 35.28 1.23 -11.52
N ASP A 341 34.98 0.31 -10.61
CA ASP A 341 35.72 0.12 -9.38
C ASP A 341 37.14 -0.41 -9.65
N GLU A 342 37.28 -1.41 -10.52
CA GLU A 342 38.59 -1.89 -11.00
C GLU A 342 39.43 -0.76 -11.60
N GLU A 343 38.79 0.13 -12.37
CA GLU A 343 39.46 1.28 -12.96
C GLU A 343 39.91 2.32 -11.94
N LEU A 344 39.11 2.57 -10.91
CA LEU A 344 39.51 3.46 -9.82
C LEU A 344 40.69 2.88 -9.04
N GLU A 345 40.68 1.59 -8.74
CA GLU A 345 41.80 0.91 -8.07
C GLU A 345 43.06 0.90 -8.95
N ARG A 346 42.91 0.65 -10.26
CA ARG A 346 44.02 0.75 -11.21
C ARG A 346 44.61 2.17 -11.23
N ALA A 347 43.78 3.20 -11.28
CA ALA A 347 44.22 4.59 -11.25
C ALA A 347 45.00 4.92 -9.96
N ARG A 348 44.52 4.45 -8.81
CA ARG A 348 45.21 4.61 -7.51
C ARG A 348 46.55 3.89 -7.48
N ALA A 349 46.60 2.67 -8.00
CA ALA A 349 47.83 1.90 -8.11
C ALA A 349 48.87 2.59 -9.01
N GLU A 350 48.44 3.15 -10.15
CA GLU A 350 49.31 3.93 -11.04
C GLU A 350 49.85 5.20 -10.35
N LEU A 351 49.01 5.94 -9.64
CA LEU A 351 49.45 7.12 -8.86
C LEU A 351 50.49 6.75 -7.79
N SER A 352 50.24 5.66 -7.05
CA SER A 352 51.17 5.15 -6.04
C SER A 352 52.51 4.74 -6.66
N ALA A 353 52.48 3.98 -7.76
CA ALA A 353 53.68 3.52 -8.46
C ALA A 353 54.53 4.69 -8.99
N VAL A 354 53.88 5.72 -9.53
CA VAL A 354 54.55 6.91 -10.04
C VAL A 354 55.16 7.76 -8.92
N THR A 355 54.49 7.88 -7.77
CA THR A 355 54.95 8.72 -6.66
C THR A 355 55.96 8.03 -5.73
N ALA A 356 56.06 6.70 -5.78
CA ALA A 356 56.97 5.90 -4.97
C ALA A 356 58.43 6.41 -4.95
N PRO A 357 59.05 6.83 -6.07
CA PRO A 357 60.45 7.29 -6.06
C PRO A 357 60.65 8.59 -5.27
N LEU A 358 59.67 9.50 -5.31
CA LEU A 358 59.71 10.73 -4.51
C LEU A 358 59.54 10.42 -3.01
N ALA A 359 58.70 9.44 -2.67
CA ALA A 359 58.55 8.97 -1.30
C ALA A 359 59.86 8.36 -0.77
N VAL A 360 60.53 7.49 -1.55
CA VAL A 360 61.85 6.93 -1.21
C VAL A 360 62.88 8.05 -1.01
N ARG A 361 62.90 9.06 -1.89
CA ARG A 361 63.79 10.22 -1.73
C ARG A 361 63.54 10.97 -0.42
N ALA A 362 62.27 11.19 -0.06
CA ALA A 362 61.91 11.86 1.19
C ALA A 362 62.31 11.03 2.41
N GLU A 363 62.12 9.71 2.36
CA GLU A 363 62.56 8.79 3.41
C GLU A 363 64.08 8.81 3.60
N LEU A 364 64.85 8.73 2.50
CA LEU A 364 66.32 8.78 2.56
C LEU A 364 66.83 10.09 3.17
N ARG A 365 66.19 11.23 2.86
CA ARG A 365 66.49 12.52 3.50
C ARG A 365 66.23 12.49 5.01
N GLY A 366 65.05 12.03 5.42
CA GLY A 366 64.71 11.91 6.84
C GLY A 366 65.65 10.96 7.60
N ARG A 367 66.02 9.82 6.98
CA ARG A 367 67.00 8.89 7.53
C ARG A 367 68.38 9.52 7.67
N LEU A 368 68.86 10.25 6.66
CA LEU A 368 70.15 10.93 6.72
C LEU A 368 70.18 11.95 7.88
N ASP A 369 69.13 12.76 8.01
CA ASP A 369 69.02 13.77 9.06
C ASP A 369 68.92 13.14 10.46
N ALA A 370 68.20 12.02 10.62
CA ALA A 370 68.13 11.27 11.87
C ALA A 370 69.49 10.73 12.33
N TYR A 371 70.27 10.15 11.41
CA TYR A 371 71.62 9.67 11.72
C TYR A 371 72.58 10.80 12.05
N LYS A 372 72.48 11.95 11.35
CA LYS A 372 73.24 13.15 11.68
C LYS A 372 72.98 13.61 13.11
N ALA A 373 71.70 13.69 13.51
CA ALA A 373 71.33 14.06 14.88
C ALA A 373 71.91 13.08 15.91
N LYS A 374 71.88 11.77 15.62
CA LYS A 374 72.44 10.73 16.50
C LYS A 374 73.96 10.86 16.64
N VAL A 375 74.69 11.10 15.55
CA VAL A 375 76.15 11.34 15.56
C VAL A 375 76.49 12.59 16.37
N ALA A 376 75.69 13.66 16.24
CA ALA A 376 75.90 14.90 16.98
C ALA A 376 75.65 14.76 18.49
N GLN A 377 74.57 14.10 18.91
CA GLN A 377 74.32 13.74 20.33
C GLN A 377 75.46 12.85 20.88
N ASN A 378 75.96 11.99 20.01
CA ASN A 378 77.17 11.19 20.09
C ASN A 378 78.47 11.98 20.32
N GLY A 379 78.54 13.31 20.19
CA GLY A 379 79.79 14.06 20.25
C GLY A 379 80.82 13.62 19.19
N LEU A 380 80.37 13.07 18.06
CA LEU A 380 81.17 12.60 16.93
C LEU A 380 81.00 13.52 15.70
N ALA A 381 80.48 14.74 15.92
CA ALA A 381 80.15 15.67 14.85
C ALA A 381 81.38 16.21 14.10
N GLU A 382 82.56 16.17 14.72
CA GLU A 382 83.82 16.66 14.16
C GLU A 382 84.62 15.59 13.40
N ASP A 383 84.14 14.35 13.34
CA ASP A 383 84.78 13.29 12.58
C ASP A 383 84.74 13.61 11.08
N ARG A 384 85.93 13.85 10.51
CA ARG A 384 86.11 14.21 9.10
C ARG A 384 85.51 13.19 8.14
N ILE A 385 85.61 11.88 8.45
CA ILE A 385 85.09 10.83 7.57
C ILE A 385 83.57 10.86 7.55
N LEU A 386 82.93 11.14 8.69
CA LEU A 386 81.47 11.26 8.80
C LEU A 386 80.96 12.52 8.09
N ILE A 387 81.68 13.64 8.20
CA ILE A 387 81.36 14.89 7.49
C ILE A 387 81.42 14.67 5.97
N GLU A 388 82.51 14.11 5.46
CA GLU A 388 82.70 13.87 4.02
C GLU A 388 81.61 12.93 3.46
N ARG A 389 81.27 11.85 4.19
CA ARG A 389 80.21 10.92 3.78
C ARG A 389 78.82 11.53 3.87
N TYR A 390 78.54 12.35 4.89
CA TYR A 390 77.28 13.08 5.01
C TYR A 390 77.12 14.08 3.86
N ASP A 391 78.14 14.87 3.56
CA ASP A 391 78.10 15.86 2.49
C ASP A 391 77.94 15.21 1.12
N ALA A 392 78.59 14.06 0.89
CA ALA A 392 78.38 13.28 -0.33
C ALA A 392 76.92 12.83 -0.49
N ALA A 393 76.33 12.24 0.55
CA ALA A 393 74.92 11.81 0.53
C ALA A 393 73.95 13.00 0.38
N ARG A 394 74.22 14.12 1.07
CA ARG A 394 73.42 15.34 1.00
C ARG A 394 73.46 15.97 -0.39
N ARG A 395 74.63 16.07 -1.02
CA ARG A 395 74.75 16.61 -2.39
C ARG A 395 73.90 15.81 -3.37
N MET A 396 73.92 14.49 -3.29
CA MET A 396 73.12 13.61 -4.15
C MET A 396 71.62 13.76 -3.87
N LEU A 397 71.19 13.73 -2.61
CA LEU A 397 69.76 13.80 -2.25
C LEU A 397 69.10 15.16 -2.54
N TRP A 398 69.86 16.26 -2.59
CA TRP A 398 69.35 17.61 -2.87
C TRP A 398 69.63 18.09 -4.31
N SER A 399 70.23 17.26 -5.19
CA SER A 399 70.36 17.58 -6.61
C SER A 399 69.04 17.38 -7.37
N ALA A 400 68.90 18.03 -8.53
CA ALA A 400 67.84 17.76 -9.48
C ALA A 400 68.44 17.70 -10.89
N PRO A 401 68.39 16.54 -11.58
CA PRO A 401 67.80 15.27 -11.13
C PRO A 401 68.68 14.52 -10.09
N CYS A 402 68.04 13.71 -9.25
CA CYS A 402 68.68 12.89 -8.21
C CYS A 402 68.77 11.44 -8.68
N ASP A 403 69.97 10.88 -8.79
CA ASP A 403 70.15 9.44 -8.96
C ASP A 403 69.83 8.75 -7.62
N LEU A 404 68.65 8.14 -7.52
CA LEU A 404 68.18 7.54 -6.28
C LEU A 404 69.02 6.34 -5.84
N ARG A 405 69.52 5.53 -6.77
CA ARG A 405 70.33 4.35 -6.44
C ARG A 405 71.66 4.78 -5.86
N ALA A 406 72.32 5.74 -6.51
CA ALA A 406 73.57 6.31 -5.99
C ALA A 406 73.38 7.02 -4.64
N ALA A 407 72.26 7.74 -4.47
CA ALA A 407 71.92 8.42 -3.22
C ALA A 407 71.67 7.42 -2.08
N GLU A 408 70.96 6.32 -2.33
CA GLU A 408 70.71 5.27 -1.34
C GLU A 408 72.02 4.63 -0.86
N GLU A 409 72.92 4.28 -1.79
CA GLU A 409 74.24 3.75 -1.44
C GLU A 409 75.06 4.75 -0.61
N ALA A 410 75.02 6.04 -0.95
CA ALA A 410 75.71 7.08 -0.19
C ALA A 410 75.18 7.19 1.25
N VAL A 411 73.85 7.13 1.43
CA VAL A 411 73.21 7.11 2.75
C VAL A 411 73.60 5.85 3.52
N LEU A 412 73.60 4.67 2.89
CA LEU A 412 74.03 3.42 3.52
C LEU A 412 75.50 3.46 3.97
N ARG A 413 76.40 4.01 3.15
CA ARG A 413 77.82 4.20 3.51
C ARG A 413 78.00 5.14 4.70
N TYR A 414 77.19 6.19 4.80
CA TYR A 414 77.17 7.07 5.97
C TYR A 414 76.61 6.36 7.21
N GLN A 415 75.50 5.63 7.07
CA GLN A 415 74.89 4.88 8.17
C GLN A 415 75.84 3.85 8.77
N ARG A 416 76.53 3.08 7.94
CA ARG A 416 77.54 2.10 8.40
C ARG A 416 78.68 2.79 9.15
N ALA A 417 79.22 3.89 8.60
CA ALA A 417 80.28 4.67 9.25
C ALA A 417 79.83 5.21 10.62
N ALA A 418 78.61 5.76 10.68
CA ALA A 418 78.05 6.30 11.90
C ALA A 418 77.85 5.20 12.96
N GLN A 419 77.37 4.01 12.55
CA GLN A 419 77.19 2.88 13.45
C GLN A 419 78.53 2.34 13.97
N GLU A 420 79.54 2.21 13.10
CA GLU A 420 80.89 1.79 13.47
C GLU A 420 81.52 2.77 14.48
N ALA A 421 81.46 4.07 14.21
CA ALA A 421 82.00 5.10 15.09
C ALA A 421 81.25 5.16 16.45
N LEU A 422 79.92 5.01 16.44
CA LEU A 422 79.13 4.92 17.67
C LEU A 422 79.45 3.66 18.49
N ALA A 423 79.64 2.51 17.83
CA ALA A 423 80.01 1.27 18.50
C ALA A 423 81.41 1.35 19.09
N GLN A 424 82.37 1.97 18.39
CA GLN A 424 83.71 2.21 18.90
C GLN A 424 83.67 3.13 20.12
N ARG A 425 82.94 4.24 20.08
CA ARG A 425 82.78 5.14 21.24
C ARG A 425 82.14 4.42 22.44
N GLN A 426 81.18 3.54 22.22
CA GLN A 426 80.58 2.75 23.30
C GLN A 426 81.56 1.74 23.88
N ARG A 427 82.43 1.12 23.06
CA ARG A 427 83.52 0.26 23.55
C ARG A 427 84.53 1.07 24.34
N ASP A 428 84.93 2.24 23.85
CA ASP A 428 85.88 3.12 24.54
C ASP A 428 85.29 3.59 25.89
N ALA A 429 84.02 3.99 25.92
CA ALA A 429 83.32 4.34 27.15
C ALA A 429 83.23 3.18 28.15
N ARG A 430 83.00 1.94 27.67
CA ARG A 430 83.00 0.72 28.51
C ARG A 430 84.39 0.33 28.98
N HIS A 431 85.43 0.50 28.17
CA HIS A 431 86.82 0.28 28.56
C HIS A 431 87.28 1.31 29.60
N THR A 432 86.90 2.59 29.46
CA THR A 432 87.16 3.61 30.49
C THR A 432 86.38 3.34 31.79
N ALA A 433 85.14 2.84 31.70
CA ALA A 433 84.35 2.49 32.88
C ALA A 433 84.85 1.19 33.57
N GLY A 434 85.29 0.19 32.80
CA GLY A 434 85.86 -1.06 33.31
C GLY A 434 87.28 -0.90 33.86
N GLY A 435 88.09 -0.02 33.28
CA GLY A 435 89.41 0.36 33.82
C GLY A 435 89.31 1.10 35.15
N ALA A 436 88.24 1.88 35.36
CA ALA A 436 87.96 2.51 36.65
C ALA A 436 87.50 1.52 37.74
N MET A 437 86.82 0.42 37.35
CA MET A 437 86.43 -0.65 38.30
C MET A 437 87.59 -1.59 38.68
N ASN A 438 88.61 -1.75 37.83
CA ASN A 438 89.75 -2.63 38.11
C ASN A 438 90.89 -1.96 38.91
N MET A 439 90.81 -0.64 39.17
CA MET A 439 91.69 0.08 40.11
C MET A 439 91.08 0.26 41.51
N GLY A 440 89.98 -0.45 41.82
CA GLY A 440 89.30 -0.40 43.12
C GLY A 440 89.32 -1.70 43.93
N ALA A 441 90.20 -2.65 43.60
CA ALA A 441 90.25 -3.98 44.25
C ALA A 441 91.68 -4.42 44.65
N GLU A 442 92.56 -3.50 45.03
CA GLU A 442 93.71 -3.79 45.89
C GLU A 442 93.49 -3.24 47.30
#